data_AF-A0A937B6M3-F1
#
_entry.id   AF-A0A937B6M3-F1
#
_cell.length_a   1.000
_cell.length_b   1.000
_cell.length_c   1.000
_cell.angle_alpha   90.00
_cell.angle_beta   90.00
_cell.angle_gamma   90.00
#
_symmetry.space_group_name_H-M   'P 1'
#
loop_
_entity.id
_entity.type
_entity.pdbx_description
1 polymer ?
#
loop_
_entity_poly.entity_id
_entity_poly.type
_entity_poly.pdbx_seq_one_letter_code
_entity_poly.pdbx_strand_id
1 'polypeptide(L)'
;MSTLEKIKTIIFTSIFSFISCNNRTDKYFGHFKKPKTLIKLKELQDKKIVDWYDLEFGIAYDVHYSVTPLDVIPFARTGSNGIHFGFLTDFNNVTNLDNAYIVSVATSYDPPVNIVAENIDEFLSMVITAESSVLLADIYKSDKDFENRKQERYSDDLYKQDRENTIELLQNEFKSIKLEQLVERVNQIRKKRDSSITIKTMDGIGIICKENSTIQEFNYSENPNEVKLFLETANKQSRIKFYRNATFRYILSKNYDDEIRNIIIDFLKKDGFLREARILKESY
;
A
#
# COMPACT_ATOMS: atom_id res chain seq x y z
N MET A 1 25.02 59.71 8.26
CA MET A 1 24.70 58.34 8.67
C MET A 1 23.20 58.27 8.93
N SER A 2 22.43 57.94 7.90
CA SER A 2 20.98 57.83 7.98
C SER A 2 20.56 56.37 8.04
N THR A 3 19.50 56.14 8.80
CA THR A 3 18.93 54.87 9.26
C THR A 3 18.31 54.01 8.14
N LEU A 4 18.70 54.25 6.87
CA LEU A 4 18.18 53.55 5.68
C LEU A 4 19.16 52.55 5.05
N GLU A 5 20.45 52.55 5.41
CA GLU A 5 21.42 51.58 4.88
C GLU A 5 21.54 50.30 5.73
N LYS A 6 20.99 50.26 6.94
CA LYS A 6 20.99 49.05 7.79
C LYS A 6 19.84 48.07 7.54
N ILE A 7 18.87 48.42 6.67
CA ILE A 7 17.70 47.58 6.36
C ILE A 7 17.90 46.75 5.08
N LYS A 8 18.94 47.01 4.29
CA LYS A 8 19.24 46.27 3.05
C LYS A 8 20.13 45.04 3.21
N THR A 9 20.52 44.67 4.43
CA THR A 9 21.43 43.52 4.70
C THR A 9 20.77 42.40 5.50
N ILE A 10 19.45 42.46 5.78
CA ILE A 10 18.71 41.44 6.56
C ILE A 10 17.55 40.80 5.74
N ILE A 11 17.53 40.93 4.41
CA ILE A 11 16.52 40.28 3.54
C ILE A 11 17.17 39.55 2.35
N PHE A 12 18.35 38.96 2.54
CA PHE A 12 18.99 38.14 1.48
C PHE A 12 19.56 36.81 1.99
N THR A 13 18.97 36.25 3.05
CA THR A 13 19.38 34.95 3.63
C THR A 13 18.19 34.07 4.00
N SER A 14 17.07 34.17 3.28
CA SER A 14 15.91 33.26 3.47
C SER A 14 15.16 32.89 2.19
N ILE A 15 15.80 32.99 1.02
CA ILE A 15 15.25 32.51 -0.25
C ILE A 15 16.35 31.80 -1.03
N PHE A 16 16.86 30.69 -0.49
CA PHE A 16 17.62 29.67 -1.25
C PHE A 16 17.59 28.32 -0.52
N SER A 17 16.43 27.93 0.01
CA SER A 17 16.17 26.56 0.48
C SER A 17 15.09 25.84 -0.32
N PHE A 18 14.62 26.41 -1.43
CA PHE A 18 13.59 25.82 -2.28
C PHE A 18 14.10 25.17 -3.58
N ILE A 19 15.42 25.02 -3.76
CA ILE A 19 16.00 24.26 -4.87
C ILE A 19 17.10 23.34 -4.32
N SER A 20 16.69 22.45 -3.43
CA SER A 20 17.27 21.12 -3.37
C SER A 20 16.09 20.16 -3.28
N CYS A 21 15.44 19.92 -4.43
CA CYS A 21 14.62 18.73 -4.59
C CYS A 21 15.57 17.55 -4.39
N ASN A 22 15.59 17.09 -3.15
CA ASN A 22 16.27 15.89 -2.67
C ASN A 22 16.07 14.76 -3.69
N ASN A 23 17.11 14.48 -4.48
CA ASN A 23 17.32 13.17 -5.10
C ASN A 23 17.73 12.13 -4.03
N ARG A 24 17.09 12.17 -2.86
CA ARG A 24 17.08 11.05 -1.91
C ARG A 24 15.78 10.32 -2.18
N THR A 25 15.87 9.24 -2.96
CA THR A 25 14.78 8.27 -3.10
C THR A 25 14.31 7.91 -1.68
N ASP A 26 13.06 8.24 -1.35
CA ASP A 26 12.43 7.79 -0.12
C ASP A 26 12.54 6.26 -0.09
N LYS A 27 13.14 5.70 0.97
CA LYS A 27 13.50 4.28 0.99
C LYS A 27 12.28 3.36 0.80
N TYR A 28 11.10 3.80 1.22
CA TYR A 28 9.84 3.05 1.14
C TYR A 28 9.19 3.15 -0.24
N PHE A 29 9.40 4.26 -0.96
CA PHE A 29 8.81 4.49 -2.29
C PHE A 29 9.80 4.22 -3.42
N GLY A 30 11.10 4.12 -3.15
CA GLY A 30 12.11 3.92 -4.20
C GLY A 30 12.03 5.01 -5.27
N HIS A 31 11.73 4.62 -6.50
CA HIS A 31 11.60 5.53 -7.64
C HIS A 31 10.16 6.07 -7.84
N PHE A 32 9.18 5.56 -7.09
CA PHE A 32 7.79 5.97 -7.24
C PHE A 32 7.58 7.39 -6.70
N LYS A 33 6.86 8.20 -7.47
CA LYS A 33 6.39 9.50 -7.01
C LYS A 33 5.20 9.29 -6.07
N LYS A 34 5.25 9.91 -4.88
CA LYS A 34 4.10 9.90 -3.96
C LYS A 34 2.90 10.64 -4.58
N PRO A 35 1.68 10.08 -4.47
CA PRO A 35 0.45 10.78 -4.83
C PRO A 35 0.33 12.12 -4.10
N LYS A 36 -0.23 13.14 -4.76
CA LYS A 36 -0.48 14.44 -4.12
C LYS A 36 -1.42 14.30 -2.93
N THR A 37 -2.44 13.44 -3.07
CA THR A 37 -3.39 13.07 -2.02
C THR A 37 -2.65 12.55 -0.78
N LEU A 38 -1.69 11.63 -0.96
CA LEU A 38 -0.92 11.08 0.16
C LEU A 38 -0.02 12.12 0.84
N ILE A 39 0.62 12.99 0.06
CA ILE A 39 1.45 14.07 0.60
C ILE A 39 0.59 14.98 1.49
N LYS A 40 -0.57 15.40 1.00
CA LYS A 40 -1.49 16.27 1.74
C LYS A 40 -2.05 15.59 3.00
N LEU A 41 -2.44 14.31 2.94
CA LEU A 41 -2.86 13.54 4.12
C LEU A 41 -1.78 13.52 5.20
N LYS A 42 -0.52 13.28 4.80
CA LYS A 42 0.63 13.28 5.73
C LYS A 42 0.88 14.66 6.32
N GLU A 43 0.81 15.72 5.51
CA GLU A 43 0.98 17.10 5.98
C GLU A 43 -0.07 17.49 7.03
N LEU A 44 -1.33 17.12 6.82
CA LEU A 44 -2.41 17.39 7.78
C LEU A 44 -2.20 16.62 9.09
N GLN A 45 -1.79 15.35 9.01
CA GLN A 45 -1.44 14.53 10.18
C GLN A 45 -0.26 15.14 10.96
N ASP A 46 0.81 15.50 10.26
CA ASP A 46 2.04 16.01 10.90
C ASP A 46 1.83 17.37 11.57
N LYS A 47 0.96 18.20 10.99
CA LYS A 47 0.54 19.49 11.56
C LYS A 47 -0.50 19.32 12.68
N LYS A 48 -0.96 18.09 12.96
CA LYS A 48 -2.01 17.77 13.94
C LYS A 48 -3.29 18.58 13.70
N ILE A 49 -3.60 18.84 12.43
CA ILE A 49 -4.85 19.50 12.03
C ILE A 49 -6.04 18.54 12.18
N VAL A 50 -5.76 17.25 12.08
CA VAL A 50 -6.74 16.16 12.12
C VAL A 50 -6.07 14.92 12.68
N ASP A 51 -6.84 14.09 13.38
CA ASP A 51 -6.42 12.75 13.76
C ASP A 51 -7.11 11.73 12.85
N TRP A 52 -6.36 11.16 11.90
CA TRP A 52 -6.91 10.15 11.01
C TRP A 52 -7.36 8.88 11.75
N TYR A 53 -6.88 8.66 12.99
CA TYR A 53 -7.31 7.53 13.80
C TYR A 53 -8.78 7.61 14.24
N ASP A 54 -9.44 8.75 14.11
CA ASP A 54 -10.90 8.87 14.24
C ASP A 54 -11.65 8.00 13.20
N LEU A 55 -10.98 7.72 12.06
CA LEU A 55 -11.39 6.80 11.01
C LEU A 55 -10.56 5.50 11.00
N GLU A 56 -9.89 5.22 12.11
CA GLU A 56 -9.08 4.03 12.35
C GLU A 56 -7.96 3.83 11.31
N PHE A 57 -7.32 4.90 10.81
CA PHE A 57 -6.06 4.80 10.06
C PHE A 57 -5.09 5.93 10.39
N GLY A 58 -3.80 5.70 10.17
CA GLY A 58 -2.77 6.73 10.24
C GLY A 58 -1.74 6.52 9.14
N ILE A 59 -1.21 7.60 8.57
CA ILE A 59 -0.20 7.55 7.52
C ILE A 59 1.11 7.02 8.09
N ALA A 60 1.51 5.84 7.61
CA ALA A 60 2.70 5.12 8.02
C ALA A 60 3.26 4.34 6.82
N TYR A 61 4.59 4.34 6.67
CA TYR A 61 5.27 3.73 5.51
C TYR A 61 6.06 2.47 5.88
N ASP A 62 6.34 2.28 7.16
CA ASP A 62 7.25 1.27 7.71
C ASP A 62 6.54 -0.02 8.14
N VAL A 63 5.42 -0.33 7.49
CA VAL A 63 4.56 -1.48 7.86
C VAL A 63 4.69 -2.58 6.83
N HIS A 64 5.64 -3.48 7.06
CA HIS A 64 5.98 -4.58 6.17
C HIS A 64 5.98 -5.90 6.96
N TYR A 65 4.80 -6.46 7.23
CA TYR A 65 4.67 -7.79 7.85
C TYR A 65 4.98 -8.90 6.84
N SER A 66 5.41 -10.09 7.27
CA SER A 66 5.92 -11.14 6.36
C SER A 66 4.98 -11.56 5.23
N VAL A 67 3.67 -11.35 5.43
CA VAL A 67 2.62 -11.63 4.45
C VAL A 67 2.35 -10.48 3.46
N THR A 68 2.93 -9.30 3.70
CA THR A 68 2.77 -8.11 2.87
C THR A 68 3.48 -8.34 1.55
N PRO A 69 2.76 -8.37 0.41
CA PRO A 69 3.38 -8.58 -0.89
C PRO A 69 4.52 -7.59 -1.14
N LEU A 70 5.65 -8.08 -1.68
CA LEU A 70 6.84 -7.25 -1.88
C LEU A 70 6.57 -6.00 -2.74
N ASP A 71 5.70 -6.14 -3.73
CA ASP A 71 5.31 -5.09 -4.66
C ASP A 71 4.16 -4.20 -4.16
N VAL A 72 3.79 -4.32 -2.88
CA VAL A 72 2.90 -3.39 -2.19
C VAL A 72 3.73 -2.32 -1.49
N ILE A 73 3.34 -1.05 -1.66
CA ILE A 73 3.89 0.10 -0.95
C ILE A 73 2.91 0.55 0.14
N PRO A 74 3.17 0.22 1.42
CA PRO A 74 2.34 0.67 2.53
C PRO A 74 2.28 2.20 2.60
N PHE A 75 1.09 2.73 2.89
CA PHE A 75 0.91 4.15 3.14
C PHE A 75 0.04 4.46 4.37
N ALA A 76 -0.72 3.50 4.89
CA ALA A 76 -1.53 3.69 6.09
C ALA A 76 -1.62 2.43 6.92
N ARG A 77 -1.82 2.57 8.24
CA ARG A 77 -2.05 1.47 9.20
C ARG A 77 -3.21 1.79 10.11
N THR A 78 -3.93 0.78 10.60
CA THR A 78 -5.10 1.00 11.47
C THR A 78 -4.79 1.03 12.96
N GLY A 79 -3.58 0.59 13.35
CA GLY A 79 -3.21 0.42 14.76
C GLY A 79 -3.78 -0.85 15.41
N SER A 80 -4.53 -1.67 14.67
CA SER A 80 -5.14 -2.91 15.15
C SER A 80 -4.83 -4.09 14.23
N ASN A 81 -4.59 -5.27 14.82
CA ASN A 81 -4.47 -6.57 14.13
C ASN A 81 -3.51 -6.62 12.92
N GLY A 82 -2.49 -5.76 12.91
CA GLY A 82 -1.54 -5.65 11.79
C GLY A 82 -2.17 -5.17 10.48
N ILE A 83 -3.39 -4.61 10.52
CA ILE A 83 -4.10 -4.16 9.32
C ILE A 83 -3.45 -2.89 8.79
N HIS A 84 -3.15 -2.90 7.49
CA HIS A 84 -2.56 -1.77 6.80
C HIS A 84 -2.98 -1.73 5.33
N PHE A 85 -2.79 -0.57 4.70
CA PHE A 85 -3.14 -0.31 3.32
C PHE A 85 -1.91 0.08 2.51
N GLY A 86 -1.89 -0.35 1.26
CA GLY A 86 -0.77 -0.06 0.37
C GLY A 86 -1.15 -0.02 -1.10
N PHE A 87 -0.29 0.63 -1.89
CA PHE A 87 -0.39 0.67 -3.34
C PHE A 87 0.13 -0.64 -3.93
N LEU A 88 -0.67 -1.30 -4.77
CA LEU A 88 -0.24 -2.46 -5.54
C LEU A 88 0.46 -2.01 -6.83
N THR A 89 1.75 -2.27 -6.94
CA THR A 89 2.56 -1.80 -8.09
C THR A 89 2.69 -2.81 -9.23
N ASP A 90 2.24 -4.05 -9.00
CA ASP A 90 2.39 -5.18 -9.92
C ASP A 90 3.86 -5.30 -10.41
N PHE A 91 4.82 -5.20 -9.48
CA PHE A 91 6.26 -5.20 -9.76
C PHE A 91 6.66 -4.17 -10.85
N ASN A 92 6.37 -2.90 -10.61
CA ASN A 92 6.62 -1.76 -11.51
C ASN A 92 5.79 -1.75 -12.82
N ASN A 93 4.81 -2.65 -13.01
CA ASN A 93 3.89 -2.54 -14.14
C ASN A 93 2.94 -1.34 -13.99
N VAL A 94 2.64 -0.95 -12.74
CA VAL A 94 1.96 0.31 -12.41
C VAL A 94 3.00 1.32 -11.90
N THR A 95 3.37 2.28 -12.74
CA THR A 95 4.43 3.26 -12.44
C THR A 95 3.91 4.54 -11.79
N ASN A 96 2.62 4.85 -11.96
CA ASN A 96 1.97 6.00 -11.33
C ASN A 96 1.09 5.54 -10.17
N LEU A 97 1.46 5.89 -8.93
CA LEU A 97 0.72 5.51 -7.74
C LEU A 97 -0.66 6.19 -7.63
N ASP A 98 -0.90 7.29 -8.34
CA ASP A 98 -2.24 7.88 -8.45
C ASP A 98 -3.23 6.91 -9.15
N ASN A 99 -2.73 5.92 -9.89
CA ASN A 99 -3.52 4.93 -10.64
C ASN A 99 -3.40 3.50 -10.07
N ALA A 100 -2.73 3.32 -8.93
CA ALA A 100 -2.48 2.00 -8.36
C ALA A 100 -3.66 1.56 -7.49
N TYR A 101 -4.09 0.31 -7.67
CA TYR A 101 -5.05 -0.32 -6.78
C TYR A 101 -4.57 -0.25 -5.34
N ILE A 102 -5.50 -0.02 -4.42
CA ILE A 102 -5.24 -0.08 -2.99
C ILE A 102 -5.62 -1.46 -2.49
N VAL A 103 -4.68 -2.08 -1.79
CA VAL A 103 -4.92 -3.33 -1.07
C VAL A 103 -5.02 -3.06 0.43
N SER A 104 -5.89 -3.81 1.11
CA SER A 104 -5.79 -4.05 2.54
C SER A 104 -4.97 -5.31 2.78
N VAL A 105 -4.07 -5.26 3.74
CA VAL A 105 -3.35 -6.44 4.25
C VAL A 105 -3.73 -6.60 5.72
N ALA A 106 -4.26 -7.75 6.08
CA ALA A 106 -4.68 -8.11 7.43
C ALA A 106 -4.01 -9.43 7.83
N THR A 107 -3.00 -9.35 8.71
CA THR A 107 -2.09 -10.48 8.99
C THR A 107 -2.75 -11.71 9.60
N SER A 108 -3.91 -11.52 10.24
CA SER A 108 -4.68 -12.58 10.89
C SER A 108 -5.84 -13.12 10.04
N TYR A 109 -6.03 -12.62 8.81
CA TYR A 109 -7.17 -13.00 7.95
C TYR A 109 -6.75 -14.03 6.90
N ASP A 110 -7.73 -14.77 6.37
CA ASP A 110 -7.57 -15.68 5.25
C ASP A 110 -8.69 -15.44 4.21
N PRO A 111 -8.38 -14.93 2.99
CA PRO A 111 -7.06 -14.51 2.55
C PRO A 111 -6.57 -13.22 3.28
N PRO A 112 -5.26 -13.07 3.50
CA PRO A 112 -4.68 -11.96 4.24
C PRO A 112 -4.57 -10.66 3.43
N VAL A 113 -4.80 -10.70 2.12
CA VAL A 113 -4.67 -9.54 1.22
C VAL A 113 -5.92 -9.43 0.37
N ASN A 114 -6.50 -8.23 0.30
CA ASN A 114 -7.70 -7.95 -0.48
C ASN A 114 -7.58 -6.61 -1.22
N ILE A 115 -8.16 -6.52 -2.42
CA ILE A 115 -8.33 -5.25 -3.13
C ILE A 115 -9.52 -4.49 -2.52
N VAL A 116 -9.33 -3.21 -2.22
CA VAL A 116 -10.34 -2.34 -1.58
C VAL A 116 -10.69 -1.09 -2.39
N ALA A 117 -9.78 -0.57 -3.22
CA ALA A 117 -10.05 0.59 -4.08
C ALA A 117 -9.19 0.56 -5.36
N GLU A 118 -9.58 1.29 -6.40
CA GLU A 118 -8.81 1.44 -7.65
C GLU A 118 -7.65 2.44 -7.52
N ASN A 119 -7.75 3.38 -6.59
CA ASN A 119 -6.74 4.40 -6.31
C ASN A 119 -6.95 5.03 -4.93
N ILE A 120 -6.04 5.92 -4.54
CA ILE A 120 -6.07 6.59 -3.23
C ILE A 120 -7.28 7.50 -3.04
N ASP A 121 -7.77 8.16 -4.09
CA ASP A 121 -8.92 9.07 -3.99
C ASP A 121 -10.21 8.28 -3.75
N GLU A 122 -10.36 7.14 -4.42
CA GLU A 122 -11.43 6.20 -4.16
C GLU A 122 -11.30 5.55 -2.78
N PHE A 123 -10.09 5.23 -2.33
CA PHE A 123 -9.87 4.75 -0.95
C PHE A 123 -10.41 5.76 0.08
N LEU A 124 -10.20 7.06 -0.11
CA LEU A 124 -10.78 8.08 0.78
C LEU A 124 -12.32 8.05 0.76
N SER A 125 -12.94 7.92 -0.41
CA SER A 125 -14.40 7.74 -0.52
C SER A 125 -14.90 6.47 0.17
N MET A 126 -14.14 5.37 0.09
CA MET A 126 -14.43 4.12 0.80
C MET A 126 -14.38 4.30 2.31
N VAL A 127 -13.33 4.96 2.83
CA VAL A 127 -13.18 5.23 4.28
C VAL A 127 -14.29 6.15 4.79
N ILE A 128 -14.63 7.20 4.05
CA ILE A 128 -15.73 8.12 4.38
C ILE A 128 -17.08 7.40 4.44
N THR A 129 -17.33 6.49 3.50
CA THR A 129 -18.56 5.69 3.45
C THR A 129 -18.60 4.70 4.61
N ALA A 130 -17.46 4.03 4.86
CA ALA A 130 -17.37 3.04 5.90
C ALA A 130 -17.38 3.63 7.31
N GLU A 131 -16.94 4.89 7.44
CA GLU A 131 -16.73 5.57 8.72
C GLU A 131 -15.75 4.78 9.61
N SER A 132 -14.86 4.01 8.98
CA SER A 132 -13.81 3.21 9.58
C SER A 132 -13.03 2.53 8.48
N SER A 133 -11.71 2.69 8.47
CA SER A 133 -10.88 1.97 7.51
C SER A 133 -10.78 0.48 7.83
N VAL A 134 -10.87 0.07 9.11
CA VAL A 134 -10.74 -1.35 9.52
C VAL A 134 -11.82 -2.21 8.87
N LEU A 135 -13.04 -1.69 8.74
CA LEU A 135 -14.14 -2.40 8.07
C LEU A 135 -13.80 -2.73 6.60
N LEU A 136 -12.91 -1.98 5.94
CA LEU A 136 -12.51 -2.27 4.57
C LEU A 136 -11.65 -3.54 4.43
N ALA A 137 -11.09 -4.06 5.52
CA ALA A 137 -10.30 -5.29 5.50
C ALA A 137 -11.18 -6.56 5.47
N ASP A 138 -12.44 -6.45 5.91
CA ASP A 138 -13.41 -7.55 5.91
C ASP A 138 -13.95 -7.84 4.49
N ILE A 139 -14.56 -9.02 4.34
CA ILE A 139 -15.28 -9.41 3.13
C ILE A 139 -16.77 -9.57 3.48
N TYR A 140 -17.59 -8.73 2.86
CA TYR A 140 -19.04 -8.72 3.07
C TYR A 140 -19.78 -9.40 1.93
N LYS A 141 -20.91 -10.02 2.25
CA LYS A 141 -21.79 -10.66 1.24
C LYS A 141 -22.66 -9.65 0.50
N SER A 142 -23.01 -8.54 1.15
CA SER A 142 -23.90 -7.50 0.62
C SER A 142 -23.72 -6.19 1.39
N ASP A 143 -24.19 -5.07 0.86
CA ASP A 143 -24.22 -3.79 1.58
C ASP A 143 -25.04 -3.86 2.88
N LYS A 144 -26.09 -4.69 2.93
CA LYS A 144 -26.85 -4.91 4.16
C LYS A 144 -26.00 -5.58 5.26
N ASP A 145 -25.18 -6.55 4.88
CA ASP A 145 -24.24 -7.24 5.77
C ASP A 145 -23.18 -6.28 6.31
N PHE A 146 -22.66 -5.43 5.43
CA PHE A 146 -21.75 -4.33 5.79
C PHE A 146 -22.39 -3.35 6.80
N GLU A 147 -23.61 -2.85 6.51
CA GLU A 147 -24.29 -1.91 7.41
C GLU A 147 -24.62 -2.52 8.77
N ASN A 148 -25.03 -3.79 8.82
CA ASN A 148 -25.22 -4.50 10.09
C ASN A 148 -23.91 -4.55 10.89
N ARG A 149 -22.80 -4.90 10.25
CA ARG A 149 -21.47 -4.95 10.91
C ARG A 149 -21.04 -3.57 11.42
N LYS A 150 -21.27 -2.52 10.62
CA LYS A 150 -20.99 -1.13 10.99
C LYS A 150 -21.82 -0.72 12.21
N GLN A 151 -23.11 -1.03 12.24
CA GLN A 151 -23.99 -0.76 13.38
C GLN A 151 -23.56 -1.52 14.64
N GLU A 152 -23.23 -2.81 14.54
CA GLU A 152 -22.73 -3.60 15.67
C GLU A 152 -21.45 -3.01 16.28
N ARG A 153 -20.58 -2.43 15.44
CA ARG A 153 -19.32 -1.83 15.89
C ARG A 153 -19.51 -0.48 16.56
N TYR A 154 -20.51 0.29 16.14
CA TYR A 154 -20.68 1.70 16.49
C TYR A 154 -22.03 2.03 17.15
N SER A 155 -22.72 1.03 17.72
CA SER A 155 -24.02 1.23 18.38
C SER A 155 -23.95 2.20 19.57
N ASP A 156 -22.81 2.23 20.28
CA ASP A 156 -22.54 3.10 21.43
C ASP A 156 -21.25 3.91 21.22
N ASP A 157 -21.16 4.60 20.09
CA ASP A 157 -19.94 5.28 19.66
C ASP A 157 -19.72 6.63 20.37
N LEU A 158 -18.87 6.61 21.40
CA LEU A 158 -18.43 7.81 22.13
C LEU A 158 -17.65 8.80 21.25
N TYR A 159 -17.10 8.37 20.12
CA TYR A 159 -16.24 9.16 19.22
C TYR A 159 -16.94 9.57 17.93
N LYS A 160 -18.28 9.46 17.89
CA LYS A 160 -19.08 9.77 16.70
C LYS A 160 -18.83 11.18 16.16
N GLN A 161 -18.78 12.18 17.05
CA GLN A 161 -18.58 13.58 16.66
C GLN A 161 -17.20 13.83 16.04
N ASP A 162 -16.14 13.27 16.63
CA ASP A 162 -14.78 13.41 16.10
C ASP A 162 -14.67 12.80 14.72
N ARG A 163 -15.30 11.63 14.55
CA ARG A 163 -15.39 10.97 13.24
C ARG A 163 -16.14 11.79 12.20
N GLU A 164 -17.30 12.35 12.55
CA GLU A 164 -18.08 13.21 11.66
C GLU A 164 -17.27 14.44 11.22
N ASN A 165 -16.55 15.08 12.15
CA ASN A 165 -15.67 16.21 11.85
C ASN A 165 -14.53 15.81 10.91
N THR A 166 -13.90 14.65 11.14
CA THR A 166 -12.82 14.13 10.31
C THR A 166 -13.33 13.76 8.90
N ILE A 167 -14.56 13.23 8.78
CA ILE A 167 -15.22 12.98 7.49
C ILE A 167 -15.46 14.30 6.74
N GLU A 168 -16.03 15.31 7.40
CA GLU A 168 -16.28 16.61 6.78
C GLU A 168 -14.98 17.23 6.24
N LEU A 169 -13.89 17.14 7.00
CA LEU A 169 -12.57 17.61 6.57
C LEU A 169 -12.10 16.85 5.33
N LEU A 170 -12.23 15.52 5.28
CA LEU A 170 -11.87 14.74 4.10
C LEU A 170 -12.68 15.15 2.86
N GLN A 171 -14.00 15.32 3.02
CA GLN A 171 -14.88 15.74 1.94
C GLN A 171 -14.49 17.12 1.39
N ASN A 172 -14.17 18.07 2.28
CA ASN A 172 -13.80 19.43 1.90
C ASN A 172 -12.41 19.51 1.25
N GLU A 173 -11.40 18.86 1.81
CA GLU A 173 -10.01 18.96 1.33
C GLU A 173 -9.77 18.13 0.06
N PHE A 174 -10.40 16.96 -0.05
CA PHE A 174 -10.11 16.00 -1.13
C PHE A 174 -11.25 15.85 -2.14
N LYS A 175 -12.40 16.49 -1.90
CA LYS A 175 -13.61 16.37 -2.73
C LYS A 175 -14.11 14.93 -2.85
N SER A 176 -13.75 14.08 -1.88
CA SER A 176 -14.23 12.71 -1.77
C SER A 176 -15.69 12.71 -1.33
N ILE A 177 -16.46 11.72 -1.79
CA ILE A 177 -17.90 11.64 -1.51
C ILE A 177 -18.25 10.26 -0.93
N LYS A 178 -19.34 10.20 -0.14
CA LYS A 178 -19.92 8.91 0.26
C LYS A 178 -20.41 8.17 -0.97
N LEU A 179 -20.19 6.86 -0.99
CA LEU A 179 -20.68 5.94 -2.01
C LEU A 179 -22.07 5.44 -1.60
N GLU A 180 -22.92 5.14 -2.57
CA GLU A 180 -24.25 4.59 -2.31
C GLU A 180 -24.18 3.10 -1.92
N GLN A 181 -23.31 2.33 -2.57
CA GLN A 181 -23.15 0.88 -2.35
C GLN A 181 -21.66 0.52 -2.31
N LEU A 182 -21.12 0.41 -1.10
CA LEU A 182 -19.70 0.13 -0.85
C LEU A 182 -19.34 -1.30 -1.30
N VAL A 183 -20.13 -2.30 -0.90
CA VAL A 183 -19.83 -3.71 -1.17
C VAL A 183 -20.00 -4.00 -2.65
N GLU A 184 -21.04 -3.46 -3.29
CA GLU A 184 -21.18 -3.55 -4.75
C GLU A 184 -19.96 -2.96 -5.45
N ARG A 185 -19.52 -1.75 -5.05
CA ARG A 185 -18.37 -1.10 -5.67
C ARG A 185 -17.09 -1.92 -5.51
N VAL A 186 -16.79 -2.41 -4.31
CA VAL A 186 -15.62 -3.29 -4.07
C VAL A 186 -15.67 -4.54 -4.96
N ASN A 187 -16.84 -5.14 -5.12
CA ASN A 187 -17.02 -6.31 -5.99
C ASN A 187 -16.79 -5.98 -7.48
N GLN A 188 -17.23 -4.81 -7.95
CA GLN A 188 -16.95 -4.35 -9.32
C GLN A 188 -15.45 -4.16 -9.55
N ILE A 189 -14.75 -3.56 -8.59
CA ILE A 189 -13.30 -3.34 -8.62
C ILE A 189 -12.56 -4.69 -8.71
N ARG A 190 -12.94 -5.65 -7.86
CA ARG A 190 -12.35 -7.00 -7.85
C ARG A 190 -12.58 -7.75 -9.16
N LYS A 191 -13.80 -7.68 -9.73
CA LYS A 191 -14.11 -8.28 -11.04
C LYS A 191 -13.27 -7.66 -12.16
N LYS A 192 -13.13 -6.33 -12.19
CA LYS A 192 -12.31 -5.62 -13.17
C LYS A 192 -10.82 -5.97 -13.02
N ARG A 193 -10.34 -6.10 -11.78
CA ARG A 193 -8.97 -6.53 -11.51
C ARG A 193 -8.74 -7.95 -12.00
N ASP A 194 -9.66 -8.87 -11.69
CA ASP A 194 -9.58 -10.29 -12.08
C ASP A 194 -9.54 -10.47 -13.60
N SER A 195 -10.37 -9.74 -14.35
CA SER A 195 -10.36 -9.77 -15.82
C SER A 195 -9.08 -9.21 -16.45
N SER A 196 -8.26 -8.49 -15.67
CA SER A 196 -6.98 -7.91 -16.11
C SER A 196 -5.77 -8.72 -15.63
N ILE A 197 -5.94 -9.76 -14.80
CA ILE A 197 -4.85 -10.61 -14.32
C ILE A 197 -4.23 -11.38 -15.50
N THR A 198 -2.92 -11.24 -15.67
CA THR A 198 -2.15 -12.06 -16.62
C THR A 198 -1.38 -13.18 -15.93
N ILE A 199 -1.03 -13.01 -14.65
CA ILE A 199 -0.34 -14.01 -13.84
C ILE A 199 -1.15 -14.28 -12.57
N LYS A 200 -1.70 -15.48 -12.45
CA LYS A 200 -2.41 -15.93 -11.24
C LYS A 200 -1.41 -16.24 -10.12
N THR A 201 -1.71 -15.77 -8.92
CA THR A 201 -0.92 -15.92 -7.69
C THR A 201 -1.77 -16.51 -6.58
N MET A 202 -1.12 -17.05 -5.56
CA MET A 202 -1.79 -17.82 -4.49
C MET A 202 -2.58 -16.95 -3.50
N ASP A 203 -2.24 -15.66 -3.43
CA ASP A 203 -2.95 -14.63 -2.65
C ASP A 203 -4.29 -14.20 -3.29
N GLY A 204 -4.62 -14.69 -4.49
CA GLY A 204 -5.88 -14.43 -5.18
C GLY A 204 -5.99 -13.08 -5.88
N ILE A 205 -5.06 -12.13 -5.66
CA ILE A 205 -5.13 -10.79 -6.28
C ILE A 205 -4.38 -10.70 -7.62
N GLY A 206 -3.52 -11.67 -7.94
CA GLY A 206 -2.81 -11.78 -9.22
C GLY A 206 -1.84 -10.64 -9.50
N ILE A 207 -1.24 -10.67 -10.69
CA ILE A 207 -0.33 -9.63 -11.20
C ILE A 207 -0.77 -9.25 -12.62
N ILE A 208 -0.84 -7.95 -12.89
CA ILE A 208 -1.03 -7.40 -14.25
C ILE A 208 0.34 -7.16 -14.87
N CYS A 209 0.66 -7.88 -15.93
CA CYS A 209 1.86 -7.67 -16.73
C CYS A 209 1.46 -7.32 -18.17
N LYS A 210 2.21 -6.41 -18.81
CA LYS A 210 2.01 -6.09 -20.23
C LYS A 210 2.55 -7.17 -21.17
N GLU A 211 3.53 -7.93 -20.70
CA GLU A 211 4.24 -8.94 -21.48
C GLU A 211 3.56 -10.30 -21.34
N ASN A 212 3.19 -10.89 -22.48
CA ASN A 212 2.74 -12.27 -22.53
C ASN A 212 3.95 -13.20 -22.52
N SER A 213 4.05 -14.06 -21.53
CA SER A 213 5.11 -15.06 -21.42
C SER A 213 4.56 -16.34 -20.80
N THR A 214 5.05 -17.49 -21.26
CA THR A 214 4.73 -18.77 -20.64
C THR A 214 5.25 -18.77 -19.20
N ILE A 215 4.37 -19.00 -18.25
CA ILE A 215 4.71 -19.04 -16.83
C ILE A 215 5.16 -20.46 -16.48
N GLN A 216 6.38 -20.59 -16.00
CA GLN A 216 6.90 -21.82 -15.44
C GLN A 216 6.52 -21.87 -13.96
N GLU A 217 5.78 -22.91 -13.57
CA GLU A 217 5.49 -23.17 -12.16
C GLU A 217 6.72 -23.75 -11.46
N PHE A 218 6.87 -23.40 -10.19
CA PHE A 218 7.87 -23.99 -9.32
C PHE A 218 7.19 -24.49 -8.06
N ASN A 219 7.28 -25.80 -7.84
CA ASN A 219 6.91 -26.40 -6.56
C ASN A 219 8.03 -26.08 -5.58
N TYR A 220 7.71 -25.29 -4.55
CA TYR A 220 8.71 -24.86 -3.58
C TYR A 220 9.45 -26.05 -2.98
N SER A 221 10.76 -25.87 -2.83
CA SER A 221 11.70 -26.78 -2.20
C SER A 221 12.53 -25.99 -1.21
N GLU A 222 12.76 -26.56 -0.02
CA GLU A 222 13.65 -25.99 0.99
C GLU A 222 15.13 -26.14 0.59
N ASN A 223 15.43 -26.73 -0.58
CA ASN A 223 16.79 -26.81 -1.12
C ASN A 223 17.17 -25.50 -1.85
N PRO A 224 18.13 -24.70 -1.32
CA PRO A 224 18.50 -23.42 -1.91
C PRO A 224 19.06 -23.53 -3.34
N ASN A 225 19.70 -24.66 -3.67
CA ASN A 225 20.23 -24.90 -5.02
C ASN A 225 19.12 -25.06 -6.06
N GLU A 226 18.00 -25.71 -5.70
CA GLU A 226 16.86 -25.87 -6.60
C GLU A 226 16.15 -24.54 -6.82
N VAL A 227 15.96 -23.74 -5.76
CA VAL A 227 15.42 -22.38 -5.88
C VAL A 227 16.31 -21.51 -6.75
N LYS A 228 17.62 -21.53 -6.52
CA LYS A 228 18.58 -20.78 -7.33
C LYS A 228 18.54 -21.21 -8.80
N LEU A 229 18.57 -22.52 -9.07
CA LEU A 229 18.50 -23.05 -10.43
C LEU A 229 17.22 -22.63 -11.15
N PHE A 230 16.06 -22.68 -10.46
CA PHE A 230 14.81 -22.17 -11.00
C PHE A 230 14.92 -20.68 -11.33
N LEU A 231 15.41 -19.84 -10.40
CA LEU A 231 15.54 -18.40 -10.63
C LEU A 231 16.51 -18.08 -11.78
N GLU A 232 17.60 -18.84 -11.94
CA GLU A 232 18.58 -18.68 -13.03
C GLU A 232 18.00 -18.99 -14.40
N THR A 233 17.11 -20.00 -14.49
CA THR A 233 16.58 -20.53 -15.76
C THR A 233 15.23 -19.95 -16.15
N ALA A 234 14.41 -19.56 -15.16
CA ALA A 234 13.07 -19.04 -15.40
C ALA A 234 13.09 -17.66 -16.08
N ASN A 235 12.00 -17.31 -16.76
CA ASN A 235 11.79 -15.93 -17.20
C ASN A 235 11.37 -15.01 -16.03
N LYS A 236 11.44 -13.70 -16.26
CA LYS A 236 11.15 -12.68 -15.23
C LYS A 236 9.74 -12.80 -14.65
N GLN A 237 8.76 -13.11 -15.48
CA GLN A 237 7.35 -13.26 -15.11
C GLN A 237 7.14 -14.46 -14.17
N SER A 238 7.82 -15.56 -14.44
CA SER A 238 7.82 -16.76 -13.58
C SER A 238 8.48 -16.47 -12.24
N ARG A 239 9.59 -15.71 -12.23
CA ARG A 239 10.23 -15.26 -10.99
C ARG A 239 9.34 -14.33 -10.17
N ILE A 240 8.70 -13.35 -10.80
CA ILE A 240 7.75 -12.44 -10.16
C ILE A 240 6.60 -13.21 -9.48
N LYS A 241 6.03 -14.20 -10.18
CA LYS A 241 5.03 -15.10 -9.60
C LYS A 241 5.58 -15.81 -8.36
N PHE A 242 6.79 -16.36 -8.46
CA PHE A 242 7.44 -17.03 -7.35
C PHE A 242 7.67 -16.09 -6.16
N TYR A 243 8.12 -14.85 -6.38
CA TYR A 243 8.29 -13.87 -5.30
C TYR A 243 6.98 -13.59 -4.54
N ARG A 244 5.88 -13.41 -5.28
CA ARG A 244 4.56 -13.19 -4.67
C ARG A 244 4.11 -14.39 -3.86
N ASN A 245 4.22 -15.59 -4.44
CA ASN A 245 3.82 -16.82 -3.79
C ASN A 245 4.70 -17.16 -2.57
N ALA A 246 6.01 -16.89 -2.65
CA ALA A 246 6.94 -17.08 -1.54
C ALA A 246 6.59 -16.18 -0.34
N THR A 247 6.19 -14.94 -0.62
CA THR A 247 5.69 -14.01 0.41
C THR A 247 4.41 -14.54 1.06
N PHE A 248 3.42 -14.95 0.26
CA PHE A 248 2.16 -15.51 0.74
C PHE A 248 2.35 -16.79 1.57
N ARG A 249 3.33 -17.62 1.21
CA ARG A 249 3.71 -18.85 1.92
C ARG A 249 4.61 -18.61 3.14
N TYR A 250 4.88 -17.36 3.50
CA TYR A 250 5.78 -17.00 4.60
C TYR A 250 7.23 -17.48 4.46
N ILE A 251 7.64 -17.95 3.26
CA ILE A 251 9.01 -18.42 2.99
C ILE A 251 10.03 -17.30 3.21
N LEU A 252 9.62 -16.05 2.96
CA LEU A 252 10.46 -14.87 3.10
C LEU A 252 10.47 -14.27 4.50
N SER A 253 9.77 -14.89 5.45
CA SER A 253 9.72 -14.41 6.83
C SER A 253 11.10 -14.43 7.47
N LYS A 254 11.32 -13.51 8.40
CA LYS A 254 12.50 -13.55 9.26
C LYS A 254 12.64 -14.91 9.93
N ASN A 255 13.85 -15.48 9.89
CA ASN A 255 14.19 -16.75 10.53
C ASN A 255 13.50 -17.99 9.94
N TYR A 256 12.83 -17.89 8.78
CA TYR A 256 12.31 -19.09 8.10
C TYR A 256 13.40 -19.76 7.28
N ASP A 257 13.89 -19.09 6.22
CA ASP A 257 15.01 -19.56 5.41
C ASP A 257 15.85 -18.39 4.91
N ASP A 258 16.92 -18.06 5.65
CA ASP A 258 17.78 -16.92 5.34
C ASP A 258 18.59 -17.11 4.05
N GLU A 259 18.90 -18.34 3.67
CA GLU A 259 19.67 -18.63 2.46
C GLU A 259 18.81 -18.37 1.21
N ILE A 260 17.60 -18.94 1.17
CA ILE A 260 16.63 -18.71 0.10
C ILE A 260 16.25 -17.23 0.03
N ARG A 261 16.04 -16.58 1.18
CA ARG A 261 15.75 -15.15 1.24
C ARG A 261 16.87 -14.31 0.62
N ASN A 262 18.14 -14.60 0.91
CA ASN A 262 19.28 -13.89 0.31
C ASN A 262 19.38 -14.13 -1.20
N ILE A 263 19.15 -15.35 -1.67
CA ILE A 263 19.08 -15.67 -3.10
C ILE A 263 18.00 -14.81 -3.77
N ILE A 264 16.81 -14.73 -3.20
CA ILE A 264 15.70 -13.93 -3.74
C ILE A 264 16.02 -12.44 -3.75
N ILE A 265 16.67 -11.90 -2.70
CA ILE A 265 17.13 -10.51 -2.66
C ILE A 265 18.03 -10.19 -3.85
N ASP A 266 18.98 -11.06 -4.19
CA ASP A 266 19.90 -10.83 -5.31
C ASP A 266 19.21 -10.91 -6.67
N PHE A 267 18.24 -11.82 -6.81
CA PHE A 267 17.45 -11.90 -8.03
C PHE A 267 16.46 -10.75 -8.19
N LEU A 268 15.86 -10.23 -7.11
CA LEU A 268 15.07 -9.00 -7.15
C LEU A 268 15.91 -7.84 -7.68
N LYS A 269 17.16 -7.69 -7.22
CA LYS A 269 18.08 -6.68 -7.78
C LYS A 269 18.37 -6.91 -9.26
N LYS A 270 18.65 -8.16 -9.65
CA LYS A 270 18.90 -8.55 -11.05
C LYS A 270 17.73 -8.20 -11.97
N ASP A 271 16.50 -8.33 -11.46
CA ASP A 271 15.28 -8.02 -12.20
C ASP A 271 14.88 -6.54 -12.19
N GLY A 272 15.63 -5.69 -11.48
CA GLY A 272 15.40 -4.25 -11.37
C GLY A 272 14.47 -3.83 -10.22
N PHE A 273 14.11 -4.76 -9.33
CA PHE A 273 13.25 -4.54 -8.16
C PHE A 273 14.06 -4.11 -6.92
N LEU A 274 14.79 -3.01 -7.08
CA LEU A 274 15.73 -2.52 -6.06
C LEU A 274 15.04 -2.10 -4.76
N ARG A 275 13.80 -1.61 -4.83
CA ARG A 275 13.01 -1.23 -3.66
C ARG A 275 12.61 -2.50 -2.90
N GLU A 276 12.02 -3.46 -3.60
CA GLU A 276 11.53 -4.73 -3.06
C GLU A 276 12.67 -5.49 -2.39
N ALA A 277 13.83 -5.56 -3.05
CA ALA A 277 15.04 -6.18 -2.49
C ALA A 277 15.51 -5.51 -1.19
N ARG A 278 15.42 -4.16 -1.11
CA ARG A 278 15.79 -3.40 0.09
C ARG A 278 14.80 -3.64 1.23
N ILE A 279 13.50 -3.57 0.95
CA ILE A 279 12.45 -3.86 1.93
C ILE A 279 12.62 -5.28 2.46
N LEU A 280 12.84 -6.27 1.57
CA LEU A 280 13.05 -7.65 1.99
C LEU A 280 14.26 -7.84 2.91
N LYS A 281 15.32 -7.05 2.68
CA LYS A 281 16.53 -7.06 3.51
C LYS A 281 16.34 -6.37 4.87
N GLU A 282 15.55 -5.30 4.94
CA GLU A 282 15.38 -4.47 6.13
C GLU A 282 14.22 -4.89 7.04
N SER A 283 13.12 -5.37 6.45
CA SER A 283 11.82 -5.50 7.14
C SER A 283 11.52 -6.90 7.67
N TYR A 284 12.26 -7.91 7.21
CA TYR A 284 12.09 -9.30 7.64
C TYR A 284 13.32 -9.71 8.44
#